data_AF-A0A395JQR7-F1
#
_entry.id   AF-A0A395JQR7-F1
#
_cell.length_a   1.000
_cell.length_b   1.000
_cell.length_c   1.000
_cell.angle_alpha   90.00
_cell.angle_beta   90.00
_cell.angle_gamma   90.00
#
_symmetry.space_group_name_H-M   'P 1'
#
loop_
_entity.id
_entity.type
_entity.pdbx_description
1 polymer ?
#
loop_
_entity_poly.entity_id
_entity_poly.type
_entity_poly.pdbx_seq_one_letter_code
_entity_poly.pdbx_strand_id
1 'polypeptide(L)'
;MTWLFEQVAFANKGDAILLIEDGVLTIDSSTTLASFAAKSQAAGIAVFALREDAIARGVGEPINGIELIDVDGFVSLVAEHDKHVAW
;
A
#
# COMPACT_ATOMS: atom_id res chain seq x y z
N MET A 1 -10.67 -5.77 -9.55
CA MET A 1 -10.22 -5.20 -8.27
C MET A 1 -10.43 -6.10 -7.05
N THR A 2 -10.84 -7.38 -7.19
CA THR A 2 -10.97 -8.31 -6.05
C THR A 2 -9.62 -8.62 -5.37
N TRP A 3 -8.55 -8.67 -6.16
CA TRP A 3 -7.20 -9.03 -5.72
C TRP A 3 -6.63 -8.12 -4.63
N LEU A 4 -7.01 -6.83 -4.58
CA LEU A 4 -6.49 -5.89 -3.58
C LEU A 4 -6.96 -6.22 -2.16
N PHE A 5 -8.21 -6.70 -2.03
CA PHE A 5 -8.79 -7.01 -0.73
C PHE A 5 -8.37 -8.36 -0.16
N GLU A 6 -7.87 -9.26 -1.02
CA GLU A 6 -7.34 -10.57 -0.62
C GLU A 6 -6.05 -10.39 0.16
N GLN A 7 -5.21 -9.40 -0.19
CA GLN A 7 -3.99 -9.09 0.54
C GLN A 7 -4.23 -8.80 2.03
N VAL A 8 -5.25 -7.99 2.32
CA VAL A 8 -5.65 -7.68 3.70
C VAL A 8 -6.07 -8.92 4.48
N ALA A 9 -6.55 -9.97 3.80
CA ALA A 9 -6.94 -11.21 4.44
C ALA A 9 -5.75 -12.13 4.78
N PHE A 10 -4.59 -11.94 4.13
CA PHE A 10 -3.38 -12.71 4.39
C PHE A 10 -2.37 -11.98 5.27
N ALA A 11 -2.50 -10.66 5.42
CA ALA A 11 -1.71 -9.87 6.35
C ALA A 11 -2.28 -9.91 7.77
N ASN A 12 -1.39 -9.81 8.75
CA ASN A 12 -1.70 -9.78 10.17
C ASN A 12 -1.54 -8.37 10.75
N LYS A 13 -2.06 -8.17 11.96
CA LYS A 13 -1.82 -6.94 12.71
C LYS A 13 -0.32 -6.69 12.89
N GLY A 14 0.14 -5.52 12.50
CA GLY A 14 1.55 -5.12 12.54
C GLY A 14 2.30 -5.34 11.23
N ASP A 15 1.71 -6.04 10.26
CA ASP A 15 2.28 -6.16 8.92
C ASP A 15 2.09 -4.85 8.13
N ALA A 16 2.86 -4.72 7.06
CA ALA A 16 2.77 -3.63 6.09
C ALA A 16 2.45 -4.15 4.69
N ILE A 17 1.68 -3.36 3.94
CA ILE A 17 1.45 -3.54 2.50
C ILE A 17 2.09 -2.37 1.76
N LEU A 18 2.94 -2.66 0.79
CA LEU A 18 3.54 -1.67 -0.10
C LEU A 18 2.98 -1.82 -1.52
N LEU A 19 2.41 -0.74 -2.05
CA LEU A 19 1.98 -0.64 -3.44
C LEU A 19 3.14 -0.12 -4.30
N ILE A 20 3.58 -0.91 -5.26
CA ILE A 20 4.60 -0.55 -6.25
C ILE A 20 4.09 -0.81 -7.66
N GLU A 21 4.79 -0.31 -8.66
CA GLU A 21 4.47 -0.41 -10.07
C GLU A 21 2.98 -0.10 -10.34
N ASP A 22 2.27 -0.97 -11.05
CA ASP A 22 0.85 -0.79 -11.35
C ASP A 22 -0.05 -0.94 -10.11
N GLY A 23 0.48 -1.46 -9.00
CA GLY A 23 -0.20 -1.50 -7.71
C GLY A 23 -0.59 -0.10 -7.22
N VAL A 24 0.15 0.95 -7.59
CA VAL A 24 -0.20 2.34 -7.25
C VAL A 24 -1.42 2.85 -8.03
N LEU A 25 -1.84 2.20 -9.13
CA LEU A 25 -3.06 2.59 -9.86
C LEU A 25 -4.34 2.31 -9.07
N THR A 26 -4.25 1.45 -8.06
CA THR A 26 -5.36 1.26 -7.11
C THR A 26 -5.76 2.57 -6.43
N ILE A 27 -4.83 3.53 -6.40
CA ILE A 27 -4.96 4.84 -5.79
C ILE A 27 -5.94 5.76 -6.58
N ASP A 28 -6.30 5.42 -7.83
CA ASP A 28 -7.16 6.25 -8.69
C ASP A 28 -8.69 6.03 -8.50
N SER A 29 -9.11 4.98 -7.77
CA SER A 29 -10.54 4.73 -7.48
C SER A 29 -10.90 5.05 -6.03
N SER A 30 -11.47 6.25 -5.80
CA SER A 30 -11.78 6.78 -4.46
C SER A 30 -12.59 5.84 -3.57
N THR A 31 -13.58 5.11 -4.11
CA THR A 31 -14.43 4.19 -3.32
C THR A 31 -13.73 2.89 -2.94
N THR A 32 -12.97 2.30 -3.86
CA THR A 32 -12.30 1.01 -3.62
C THR A 32 -11.09 1.16 -2.72
N LEU A 33 -10.41 2.30 -2.86
CA LEU A 33 -9.23 2.60 -2.08
C LEU A 33 -9.55 3.04 -0.66
N ALA A 34 -10.55 3.90 -0.46
CA ALA A 34 -10.98 4.30 0.87
C ALA A 34 -11.43 3.09 1.69
N SER A 35 -12.11 2.12 1.06
CA SER A 35 -12.50 0.87 1.71
C SER A 35 -11.30 -0.05 1.99
N PHE A 36 -10.32 -0.13 1.09
CA PHE A 36 -9.08 -0.87 1.33
C PHE A 36 -8.25 -0.29 2.47
N ALA A 37 -8.00 1.02 2.46
CA ALA A 37 -7.26 1.71 3.52
C ALA A 37 -7.98 1.59 4.87
N ALA A 38 -9.30 1.82 4.91
CA ALA A 38 -10.08 1.66 6.13
C ALA A 38 -10.06 0.22 6.66
N LYS A 39 -10.17 -0.80 5.78
CA LYS A 39 -10.10 -2.21 6.17
C LYS A 39 -8.72 -2.57 6.72
N SER A 40 -7.66 -2.08 6.08
CA SER A 40 -6.27 -2.30 6.52
C SER A 40 -6.02 -1.65 7.87
N GLN A 41 -6.45 -0.40 8.05
CA GLN A 41 -6.35 0.31 9.33
C GLN A 41 -7.12 -0.41 10.44
N ALA A 42 -8.34 -0.90 10.16
CA ALA A 42 -9.14 -1.66 11.12
C ALA A 42 -8.48 -3.00 11.51
N ALA A 43 -7.71 -3.60 10.61
CA ALA A 43 -6.90 -4.79 10.87
C ALA A 43 -5.53 -4.49 11.53
N GLY A 44 -5.16 -3.20 11.67
CA GLY A 44 -3.86 -2.79 12.19
C GLY A 44 -2.70 -3.07 11.22
N ILE A 45 -2.98 -2.98 9.92
CA ILE A 45 -2.01 -3.12 8.83
C ILE A 45 -1.67 -1.73 8.30
N ALA A 46 -0.38 -1.43 8.19
CA ALA A 46 0.09 -0.18 7.59
C ALA A 46 0.08 -0.30 6.06
N VAL A 47 -0.31 0.77 5.36
CA VAL A 47 -0.37 0.78 3.89
C VAL A 47 0.49 1.93 3.36
N PHE A 48 1.39 1.57 2.46
CA PHE A 48 2.32 2.47 1.80
C PHE A 48 2.20 2.38 0.29
N ALA A 49 2.65 3.42 -0.42
CA ALA A 49 2.82 3.40 -1.86
C ALA A 49 4.15 4.06 -2.25
N LEU A 50 4.83 3.49 -3.25
CA LEU A 50 6.08 4.04 -3.75
C LEU A 50 5.80 5.33 -4.53
N ARG A 51 6.37 6.43 -4.06
CA ARG A 51 6.16 7.78 -4.59
C ARG A 51 6.55 7.89 -6.06
N GLU A 52 7.69 7.30 -6.42
CA GLU A 52 8.23 7.35 -7.78
C GLU A 52 7.28 6.67 -8.78
N ASP A 53 6.70 5.53 -8.41
CA ASP A 53 5.71 4.83 -9.22
C ASP A 53 4.39 5.60 -9.33
N ALA A 54 3.95 6.19 -8.22
CA ALA A 54 2.75 7.00 -8.17
C ALA A 54 2.88 8.22 -9.10
N ILE A 55 4.00 8.95 -9.01
CA ILE A 55 4.33 10.07 -9.90
C ILE A 55 4.38 9.62 -11.36
N ALA A 56 5.07 8.51 -11.67
CA ALA A 56 5.19 8.00 -13.03
C ALA A 56 3.83 7.65 -13.66
N ARG A 57 2.84 7.32 -12.83
CA ARG A 57 1.47 6.97 -13.24
C ARG A 57 0.46 8.12 -13.10
N GLY A 58 0.90 9.32 -12.72
CA GLY A 58 0.04 10.49 -12.56
C GLY A 58 -0.82 10.48 -11.29
N VAL A 59 -0.48 9.64 -10.32
CA VAL A 59 -1.11 9.56 -8.99
C VAL A 59 -0.34 10.48 -8.05
N GLY A 60 -0.74 11.75 -7.98
CA GLY A 60 0.07 12.80 -7.33
C GLY A 60 -0.33 13.18 -5.91
N GLU A 61 -1.57 12.90 -5.49
CA GLU A 61 -2.09 13.41 -4.22
C GLU A 61 -2.07 12.34 -3.12
N PRO A 62 -1.64 12.69 -1.88
CA PRO A 62 -1.74 11.81 -0.74
C PRO A 62 -3.19 11.37 -0.54
N ILE A 63 -3.39 10.08 -0.36
CA ILE A 63 -4.71 9.54 -0.10
C ILE A 63 -4.82 9.23 1.38
N ASN A 64 -5.94 9.62 1.99
CA ASN A 64 -6.25 9.30 3.37
C ASN A 64 -6.02 7.81 3.67
N GLY A 65 -5.09 7.54 4.58
CA GLY A 65 -4.76 6.19 5.05
C GLY A 65 -3.70 5.45 4.22
N ILE A 66 -3.09 6.08 3.22
CA ILE A 66 -1.93 5.52 2.48
C ILE A 66 -0.78 6.53 2.53
N GLU A 67 0.35 6.10 3.06
CA GLU A 67 1.55 6.91 3.13
C GLU A 67 2.42 6.74 1.88
N LEU A 68 2.84 7.86 1.27
CA LEU A 68 3.79 7.84 0.16
C LEU A 68 5.22 7.79 0.71
N ILE A 69 5.96 6.74 0.37
CA ILE A 69 7.37 6.57 0.72
C ILE A 69 8.24 6.61 -0.54
N ASP A 70 9.50 7.00 -0.40
CA ASP A 70 10.49 6.92 -1.48
C ASP A 70 11.21 5.57 -1.44
N VAL A 71 12.21 5.42 -2.31
CA VAL A 71 13.05 4.21 -2.39
C VAL A 71 13.77 3.91 -1.07
N ASP A 72 14.26 4.94 -0.36
CA ASP A 72 14.93 4.75 0.94
C ASP A 72 13.94 4.25 2.00
N GLY A 73 12.71 4.77 1.98
CA GLY A 73 11.61 4.28 2.79
C GLY A 73 11.24 2.82 2.47
N PHE A 74 11.22 2.43 1.20
CA PHE A 74 11.00 1.03 0.81
C PHE A 74 12.11 0.12 1.37
N VAL A 75 13.38 0.49 1.19
CA VAL A 75 14.51 -0.28 1.74
C VAL A 75 14.40 -0.41 3.26
N SER A 76 14.04 0.67 3.95
CA SER A 76 13.84 0.67 5.40
C SER A 76 12.69 -0.24 5.81
N LEU A 77 11.55 -0.17 5.11
CA LEU A 77 10.38 -1.01 5.37
C LEU A 77 10.70 -2.50 5.24
N VAL A 78 11.49 -2.88 4.22
CA VAL A 78 11.96 -4.27 4.05
C VAL A 78 12.90 -4.68 5.16
N ALA A 79 13.77 -3.78 5.64
CA ALA A 79 14.69 -4.08 6.73
C ALA A 79 13.98 -4.21 8.09
N GLU A 80 12.85 -3.54 8.29
CA GLU A 80 12.04 -3.59 9.52
C GLU A 80 11.20 -4.87 9.64
N HIS A 81 10.94 -5.59 8.54
CA HIS A 81 10.10 -6.78 8.51
C HIS A 81 10.91 -8.05 8.20
N ASP A 82 10.70 -9.12 8.97
CA ASP A 82 11.46 -10.37 8.83
C ASP A 82 11.26 -11.10 7.49
N LYS A 83 10.14 -10.84 6.80
CA LYS A 83 9.74 -11.54 5.57
C LYS A 83 9.01 -10.59 4.64
N HIS A 84 9.14 -10.84 3.34
CA HIS A 84 8.30 -10.21 2.32
C HIS A 84 7.55 -11.29 1.52
N VAL A 85 6.35 -10.94 1.06
CA VAL A 85 5.58 -11.73 0.09
C VAL A 85 5.24 -10.80 -1.06
N ALA A 86 5.78 -11.10 -2.24
CA ALA A 86 5.51 -10.34 -3.46
C ALA A 86 4.34 -10.98 -4.22
N TRP A 87 3.45 -10.14 -4.75
CA TRP A 87 2.23 -10.52 -5.44
C TRP A 87 2.09 -9.75 -6.74
#